data_AF-A0A3D1PAP4-F1
#
_entry.id   AF-A0A3D1PAP4-F1
#
_cell.length_a   1.000
_cell.length_b   1.000
_cell.length_c   1.000
_cell.angle_alpha   90.00
_cell.angle_beta   90.00
_cell.angle_gamma   90.00
#
_symmetry.space_group_name_H-M   'P 1'
#
loop_
_entity.id
_entity.type
_entity.pdbx_description
1 polymer ?
#
loop_
_entity_poly.entity_id
_entity_poly.type
_entity_poly.pdbx_seq_one_letter_code
_entity_poly.pdbx_strand_id
1 'polypeptide(L)'
;KSALTYPVAVAIFAFAIFIGMTVFLIPIFADIFKQLNVELPALTQFMLDISAFIRGFWWSIPIVFFGAGFALRNYYKTRMGKETIDRISLKVPLFGDLIQKSAVARFSRTFGALTRSGVPILTALEIVRDTAGNQVIANAVD
;
A
#
# COMPACT_ATOMS: atom_id res chain seq x y z
N LYS A 1 10.02 13.16 -4.88
CA LYS A 1 8.85 13.75 -4.17
C LYS A 1 7.73 14.20 -5.12
N SER A 2 7.99 14.59 -6.38
CA SER A 2 6.93 15.02 -7.33
C SER A 2 6.10 13.89 -7.97
N ALA A 3 6.61 12.65 -8.00
CA ALA A 3 5.95 11.52 -8.69
C ALA A 3 4.63 11.04 -8.05
N LEU A 4 4.39 11.37 -6.77
CA LEU A 4 3.15 10.99 -6.06
C LEU A 4 2.03 12.02 -6.19
N THR A 5 2.34 13.24 -6.65
CA THR A 5 1.34 14.33 -6.73
C THR A 5 0.21 13.98 -7.70
N TYR A 6 0.54 13.42 -8.86
CA TYR A 6 -0.46 13.02 -9.87
C TYR A 6 -1.34 11.85 -9.40
N PRO A 7 -0.79 10.70 -8.92
CA PRO A 7 -1.60 9.63 -8.35
C PRO A 7 -2.49 10.07 -7.19
N VAL A 8 -1.99 10.92 -6.28
CA VAL A 8 -2.76 11.37 -5.12
C VAL A 8 -3.90 12.31 -5.52
N ALA A 9 -3.67 13.24 -6.44
CA ALA A 9 -4.73 14.12 -6.93
C ALA A 9 -5.85 13.32 -7.61
N VAL A 10 -5.50 12.39 -8.50
CA VAL A 10 -6.47 11.52 -9.17
C VAL A 10 -7.24 10.66 -8.16
N ALA A 11 -6.56 10.10 -7.16
CA ALA A 11 -7.20 9.33 -6.10
C ALA A 11 -8.20 10.15 -5.29
N ILE A 12 -7.88 11.41 -4.96
CA ILE A 12 -8.79 12.32 -4.25
C ILE A 12 -10.04 12.60 -5.09
N PHE A 13 -9.87 12.96 -6.37
CA PHE A 13 -11.00 13.20 -7.27
C PHE A 13 -11.86 11.94 -7.47
N ALA A 14 -11.23 10.78 -7.65
CA ALA A 14 -11.93 9.51 -7.78
C ALA A 14 -12.74 9.18 -6.51
N PHE A 15 -12.17 9.35 -5.32
CA PHE A 15 -12.88 9.17 -4.05
C PHE A 15 -14.06 10.13 -3.90
N ALA A 16 -13.86 11.40 -4.24
CA ALA A 16 -14.93 12.41 -4.16
C ALA A 16 -16.09 12.06 -5.09
N ILE A 17 -15.81 11.68 -6.34
CA ILE A 17 -16.83 11.25 -7.31
C ILE A 17 -17.52 9.97 -6.82
N PHE A 18 -16.77 8.98 -6.34
CA PHE A 18 -17.31 7.72 -5.83
C PHE A 18 -18.29 7.95 -4.67
N ILE A 19 -17.91 8.79 -3.70
CA ILE A 19 -18.78 9.17 -2.58
C ILE A 19 -20.01 9.92 -3.11
N GLY A 20 -19.83 10.89 -4.01
CA GLY A 20 -20.94 11.63 -4.60
C GLY A 20 -21.95 10.72 -5.31
N MET A 21 -21.48 9.77 -6.10
CA MET A 21 -22.32 8.78 -6.78
C MET A 21 -23.05 7.89 -5.77
N THR A 22 -22.35 7.38 -4.76
CA THR A 22 -22.95 6.48 -3.76
C THR A 22 -23.99 7.19 -2.90
N VAL A 23 -23.69 8.41 -2.46
CA VAL A 23 -24.53 9.18 -1.55
C VAL A 23 -25.70 9.83 -2.28
N PHE A 24 -25.57 10.28 -3.53
CA PHE A 24 -26.65 11.00 -4.21
C PHE A 24 -27.33 10.19 -5.33
N LEU A 25 -26.56 9.44 -6.12
CA LEU A 25 -27.08 8.81 -7.35
C LEU A 25 -27.76 7.46 -7.06
N ILE A 26 -27.14 6.61 -6.24
CA ILE A 26 -27.72 5.30 -5.84
C ILE A 26 -29.12 5.41 -5.18
N PRO A 27 -29.40 6.33 -4.23
CA PRO A 27 -30.73 6.42 -3.65
C PRO A 27 -31.81 6.85 -4.66
N ILE A 28 -31.47 7.63 -5.69
CA ILE A 28 -32.41 8.00 -6.76
C ILE A 28 -32.85 6.73 -7.51
N PHE A 29 -31.91 5.83 -7.82
CA PHE A 29 -32.26 4.55 -8.42
C PHE A 29 -33.10 3.69 -7.48
N ALA A 30 -32.77 3.66 -6.18
CA ALA A 30 -33.57 2.93 -5.18
C ALA A 30 -35.04 3.39 -5.17
N ASP A 31 -35.29 4.69 -5.25
CA ASP A 31 -36.64 5.25 -5.26
C ASP A 31 -37.39 4.92 -6.55
N ILE A 32 -36.71 4.93 -7.71
CA ILE A 32 -37.30 4.49 -8.99
C ILE A 32 -37.72 3.02 -8.92
N PHE A 33 -36.86 2.14 -8.39
CA PHE A 33 -37.18 0.71 -8.25
C PHE A 33 -38.34 0.47 -7.27
N LYS A 34 -38.44 1.25 -6.18
CA LYS A 34 -39.59 1.21 -5.27
C LYS A 34 -40.90 1.63 -5.95
N GLN A 35 -40.86 2.66 -6.80
CA GLN A 35 -42.04 3.14 -7.54
C GLN A 35 -42.57 2.13 -8.57
N LEU A 36 -41.69 1.30 -9.12
CA LEU A 36 -42.07 0.23 -10.06
C LEU A 36 -42.77 -0.95 -9.37
N ASN A 37 -42.76 -1.01 -8.02
CA ASN A 37 -43.37 -2.08 -7.22
C ASN A 37 -42.91 -3.50 -7.61
N VAL A 38 -41.70 -3.60 -8.19
CA VAL A 38 -41.04 -4.85 -8.54
C VAL A 38 -40.01 -5.15 -7.46
N GLU A 39 -39.98 -6.37 -6.95
CA GLU A 39 -38.92 -6.80 -6.03
C GLU A 39 -37.55 -6.62 -6.69
N LEU A 40 -36.65 -5.92 -6.00
CA LEU A 40 -35.30 -5.72 -6.52
C LEU A 40 -34.60 -7.08 -6.60
N PRO A 41 -33.89 -7.38 -7.71
CA PRO A 41 -33.02 -8.54 -7.76
C PRO A 41 -32.04 -8.53 -6.58
N ALA A 42 -31.74 -9.70 -6.02
CA ALA A 42 -30.90 -9.84 -4.82
C ALA A 42 -29.55 -9.11 -4.95
N LEU A 43 -28.96 -9.07 -6.15
CA LEU A 43 -27.71 -8.36 -6.43
C LEU A 43 -27.87 -6.82 -6.28
N THR A 44 -28.99 -6.27 -6.72
CA THR A 44 -29.28 -4.83 -6.66
C THR A 44 -29.59 -4.40 -5.22
N GLN A 45 -30.29 -5.22 -4.46
CA GLN A 45 -30.55 -4.96 -3.04
C GLN A 45 -29.27 -5.02 -2.21
N PHE A 46 -28.40 -5.99 -2.47
CA PHE A 46 -27.08 -6.06 -1.84
C PHE A 46 -26.22 -4.80 -2.12
N MET A 47 -26.28 -4.26 -3.34
CA MET A 47 -25.60 -3.00 -3.68
C MET A 47 -26.18 -1.79 -2.91
N LEU A 48 -27.49 -1.75 -2.70
CA LEU A 48 -28.15 -0.71 -1.89
C LEU A 48 -27.76 -0.82 -0.41
N ASP A 49 -27.66 -2.03 0.12
CA ASP A 49 -27.25 -2.25 1.52
C ASP A 49 -25.80 -1.82 1.76
N ILE A 50 -24.89 -2.13 0.82
CA ILE A 50 -23.51 -1.63 0.84
C ILE A 50 -23.49 -0.09 0.78
N SER A 51 -24.29 0.50 -0.11
CA SER A 51 -24.38 1.95 -0.24
C SER A 51 -24.88 2.60 1.06
N ALA A 52 -25.92 2.04 1.68
CA ALA A 52 -26.45 2.51 2.96
C ALA A 52 -25.42 2.38 4.09
N PHE A 53 -24.65 1.30 4.13
CA PHE A 53 -23.55 1.11 5.08
C PHE A 53 -22.44 2.16 4.89
N ILE A 54 -21.99 2.38 3.66
CA ILE A 54 -20.99 3.39 3.33
C ILE A 54 -21.50 4.80 3.69
N ARG A 55 -22.79 5.07 3.46
CA ARG A 55 -23.43 6.36 3.80
C ARG A 55 -23.56 6.58 5.30
N GLY A 56 -23.71 5.53 6.11
CA GLY A 56 -23.72 5.62 7.58
C GLY A 56 -22.33 5.81 8.18
N PHE A 57 -21.31 5.20 7.58
CA PHE A 57 -19.93 5.15 8.09
C PHE A 57 -18.93 6.00 7.28
N TRP A 58 -19.39 6.93 6.44
CA TRP A 58 -18.51 7.71 5.56
C TRP A 58 -17.45 8.52 6.32
N TRP A 59 -17.78 9.01 7.52
CA TRP A 59 -16.83 9.70 8.40
C TRP A 59 -15.78 8.77 9.02
N SER A 60 -16.06 7.48 9.16
CA SER A 60 -15.09 6.53 9.71
C SER A 60 -14.08 6.04 8.65
N ILE A 61 -14.39 6.13 7.36
CA ILE A 61 -13.47 5.74 6.28
C ILE A 61 -12.12 6.49 6.37
N PRO A 62 -12.08 7.84 6.42
CA PRO A 62 -10.81 8.54 6.58
C PRO A 62 -10.15 8.22 7.94
N ILE A 63 -10.91 8.11 9.02
CA ILE A 63 -10.37 7.77 10.36
C ILE A 63 -9.67 6.40 10.36
N VAL A 64 -10.30 5.39 9.75
CA VAL A 64 -9.74 4.04 9.61
C VAL A 64 -8.51 4.07 8.71
N PHE A 65 -8.56 4.80 7.59
CA PHE A 65 -7.43 4.89 6.66
C PHE A 65 -6.20 5.57 7.29
N PHE A 66 -6.40 6.72 7.93
CA PHE A 66 -5.33 7.43 8.64
C PHE A 66 -4.87 6.67 9.89
N GLY A 67 -5.79 6.05 10.64
CA GLY A 67 -5.49 5.22 11.80
C GLY A 67 -4.68 3.98 11.44
N ALA A 68 -5.08 3.25 10.40
CA ALA A 68 -4.33 2.11 9.88
C ALA A 68 -2.95 2.54 9.35
N GLY A 69 -2.88 3.66 8.63
CA GLY A 69 -1.61 4.22 8.16
C GLY A 69 -0.66 4.57 9.31
N PHE A 70 -1.17 5.18 10.38
CA PHE A 70 -0.39 5.50 11.57
C PHE A 70 0.06 4.24 12.32
N ALA A 71 -0.85 3.28 12.51
CA ALA A 71 -0.56 2.00 13.16
C ALA A 71 0.49 1.20 12.40
N LEU A 72 0.37 1.08 11.07
CA LEU A 72 1.36 0.42 10.21
C LEU A 72 2.70 1.13 10.26
N ARG A 73 2.71 2.46 10.24
CA ARG A 73 3.94 3.25 10.37
C ARG A 73 4.62 3.02 11.72
N ASN A 74 3.85 2.93 12.80
CA ASN A 74 4.40 2.68 14.13
C ASN A 74 4.89 1.24 14.26
N TYR A 75 4.15 0.28 13.71
CA TYR A 75 4.53 -1.13 13.66
C TYR A 75 5.82 -1.35 12.86
N TYR A 76 6.00 -0.64 11.73
CA TYR A 76 7.22 -0.71 10.93
C TYR A 76 8.46 -0.16 11.66
N LYS A 77 8.30 0.70 12.67
CA LYS A 77 9.43 1.14 13.51
C LYS A 77 9.93 0.04 14.45
N THR A 78 9.10 -0.94 14.76
CA THR A 78 9.47 -2.07 15.62
C THR A 78 10.32 -3.09 14.84
N ARG A 79 11.33 -3.68 15.47
CA ARG A 79 12.24 -4.66 14.83
C ARG A 79 11.48 -5.84 14.20
N MET A 80 10.51 -6.41 14.93
CA MET A 80 9.66 -7.50 14.42
C MET A 80 8.76 -7.05 13.26
N GLY A 81 8.21 -5.83 13.34
CA GLY A 81 7.32 -5.32 12.30
C GLY A 81 8.05 -5.01 11.01
N LYS A 82 9.26 -4.45 11.10
CA LYS A 82 10.15 -4.24 9.95
C LYS A 82 10.48 -5.57 9.25
N GLU A 83 10.91 -6.59 9.99
CA GLU A 83 11.25 -7.89 9.39
C GLU A 83 10.03 -8.58 8.77
N THR A 84 8.87 -8.52 9.43
CA THR A 84 7.63 -9.12 8.92
C THR A 84 7.16 -8.43 7.65
N ILE A 85 7.13 -7.10 7.63
CA ILE A 85 6.73 -6.32 6.45
C ILE A 85 7.72 -6.52 5.32
N ASP A 86 9.02 -6.51 5.59
CA ASP A 86 10.06 -6.72 4.60
C ASP A 86 9.99 -8.13 3.99
N ARG A 87 9.66 -9.14 4.80
CA ARG A 87 9.44 -10.53 4.35
C ARG A 87 8.18 -10.67 3.50
N ILE A 88 7.08 -10.02 3.89
CA ILE A 88 5.84 -10.00 3.11
C ILE A 88 6.08 -9.31 1.77
N SER A 89 6.76 -8.17 1.78
CA SER A 89 7.05 -7.38 0.58
C SER A 89 7.83 -8.17 -0.48
N LEU A 90 8.70 -9.08 -0.05
CA LEU A 90 9.43 -10.00 -0.94
C LEU A 90 8.56 -11.11 -1.54
N LYS A 91 7.44 -11.46 -0.90
CA LYS A 91 6.49 -12.47 -1.40
C LYS A 91 5.41 -11.90 -2.30
N VAL A 92 5.24 -10.58 -2.34
CA VAL A 92 4.25 -9.94 -3.22
C VAL A 92 4.73 -10.06 -4.67
N PRO A 93 3.92 -10.63 -5.58
CA PRO A 93 4.27 -10.72 -7.00
C PRO A 93 4.51 -9.32 -7.59
N LEU A 94 5.43 -9.20 -8.56
CA LEU A 94 6.04 -7.95 -9.09
C LEU A 94 6.93 -7.17 -8.10
N PHE A 95 6.46 -6.87 -6.89
CA PHE A 95 7.23 -6.06 -5.94
C PHE A 95 8.44 -6.79 -5.37
N GLY A 96 8.33 -8.10 -5.11
CA GLY A 96 9.43 -8.89 -4.59
C GLY A 96 10.65 -8.93 -5.52
N ASP A 97 10.42 -9.21 -6.81
CA ASP A 97 11.48 -9.22 -7.83
C ASP A 97 12.11 -7.83 -8.02
N LEU A 98 11.30 -6.76 -7.99
CA LEU A 98 11.79 -5.39 -8.05
C LEU A 98 12.68 -5.05 -6.85
N ILE A 99 12.26 -5.40 -5.64
CA ILE A 99 13.02 -5.16 -4.41
C ILE A 99 14.35 -5.92 -4.46
N GLN A 100 14.33 -7.19 -4.87
CA GLN A 100 15.53 -8.01 -4.97
C GLN A 100 16.50 -7.45 -6.01
N LYS A 101 16.04 -7.14 -7.22
CA LYS A 101 16.86 -6.52 -8.28
C LYS A 101 17.44 -5.18 -7.85
N SER A 102 16.66 -4.35 -7.17
CA SER A 102 17.11 -3.06 -6.65
C SER A 102 18.17 -3.22 -5.55
N ALA A 103 18.00 -4.21 -4.67
CA ALA A 103 18.97 -4.51 -3.62
C ALA A 103 20.28 -5.05 -4.21
N VAL A 104 20.22 -6.00 -5.15
CA VAL A 104 21.40 -6.53 -5.85
C VAL A 104 22.14 -5.42 -6.61
N ALA A 105 21.43 -4.55 -7.33
CA ALA A 105 22.04 -3.43 -8.04
C ALA A 105 22.78 -2.46 -7.10
N ARG A 106 22.19 -2.14 -5.94
CA ARG A 106 22.86 -1.34 -4.90
C ARG A 106 24.06 -2.06 -4.30
N PHE A 107 23.91 -3.36 -4.01
CA PHE A 107 24.97 -4.21 -3.50
C PHE A 107 26.18 -4.16 -4.43
N SER A 108 26.02 -4.50 -5.71
CA SER A 108 27.12 -4.55 -6.68
C SER A 108 27.77 -3.19 -6.87
N ARG A 109 27.00 -2.10 -6.87
CA ARG A 109 27.51 -0.74 -7.02
C ARG A 109 28.39 -0.31 -5.84
N THR A 110 27.90 -0.52 -4.62
CA THR A 110 28.61 -0.13 -3.38
C THR A 110 29.81 -1.04 -3.15
N PHE A 111 29.64 -2.36 -3.28
CA PHE A 111 30.73 -3.33 -3.14
C PHE A 111 31.85 -3.06 -4.14
N GLY A 112 31.52 -2.87 -5.41
CA GLY A 112 32.52 -2.55 -6.44
C GLY A 112 33.26 -1.23 -6.21
N ALA A 113 32.61 -0.23 -5.59
CA ALA A 113 33.28 1.00 -5.19
C ALA A 113 34.27 0.78 -4.04
N LEU A 114 33.86 0.06 -2.99
CA LEU A 114 34.69 -0.22 -1.81
C LEU A 114 35.88 -1.11 -2.15
N THR A 115 35.69 -2.14 -2.97
CA THR A 115 36.79 -3.01 -3.43
C THR A 115 37.81 -2.22 -4.26
N ARG A 116 37.37 -1.31 -5.14
CA ARG A 116 38.30 -0.44 -5.90
C ARG A 116 39.07 0.53 -5.01
N SER A 117 38.47 0.96 -3.90
CA SER A 117 39.13 1.83 -2.91
C SER A 117 40.04 1.06 -1.94
N GLY A 118 40.22 -0.25 -2.11
CA GLY A 118 41.11 -1.05 -1.27
C GLY A 118 40.55 -1.35 0.14
N VAL A 119 39.24 -1.16 0.35
CA VAL A 119 38.59 -1.50 1.63
C VAL A 119 38.64 -3.02 1.83
N PRO A 120 39.05 -3.52 3.02
CA PRO A 120 39.04 -4.94 3.33
C PRO A 120 37.66 -5.56 3.04
N ILE A 121 37.65 -6.75 2.45
CA ILE A 121 36.42 -7.42 1.98
C ILE A 121 35.39 -7.57 3.11
N LEU A 122 35.85 -7.89 4.33
CA LEU A 122 34.99 -8.01 5.51
C LEU A 122 34.27 -6.70 5.83
N THR A 123 35.01 -5.58 5.88
CA THR A 123 34.44 -4.24 6.09
C THR A 123 33.54 -3.81 4.94
N ALA A 124 33.88 -4.19 3.70
CA ALA A 124 33.04 -3.92 2.55
C ALA A 124 31.69 -4.66 2.63
N LEU A 125 31.67 -5.91 3.11
CA LEU A 125 30.44 -6.68 3.32
C LEU A 125 29.56 -6.06 4.41
N GLU A 126 30.15 -5.63 5.54
CA GLU A 126 29.42 -4.94 6.60
C GLU A 126 28.76 -3.63 6.12
N ILE A 127 29.48 -2.83 5.33
CA ILE A 127 28.93 -1.58 4.78
C ILE A 127 27.81 -1.85 3.78
N VAL A 128 27.99 -2.85 2.92
CA VAL A 128 27.02 -3.14 1.86
C VAL A 128 25.74 -3.77 2.43
N ARG A 129 25.83 -4.55 3.52
CA ARG A 129 24.67 -5.03 4.29
C ARG A 129 23.71 -3.90 4.64
N ASP A 130 24.25 -2.79 5.15
CA ASP A 130 23.45 -1.65 5.60
C ASP A 130 22.82 -0.88 4.42
N THR A 131 23.29 -1.10 3.19
CA THR A 131 22.74 -0.51 1.95
C THR A 131 21.66 -1.34 1.26
N ALA A 132 21.40 -2.58 1.71
CA ALA A 132 20.42 -3.47 1.09
C ALA A 132 18.97 -2.93 1.17
N GLY A 133 18.67 -2.08 2.14
CA GLY A 133 17.37 -1.38 2.29
C GLY A 133 16.20 -2.26 2.73
N ASN A 134 16.36 -3.59 2.73
CA ASN A 134 15.41 -4.58 3.23
C ASN A 134 16.13 -5.44 4.29
N GLN A 135 15.52 -5.59 5.47
CA GLN A 135 16.13 -6.27 6.61
C GLN A 135 16.36 -7.76 6.33
N VAL A 136 15.48 -8.42 5.58
CA VAL A 136 15.63 -9.84 5.22
C VAL A 136 16.81 -10.04 4.28
N ILE A 137 17.03 -9.11 3.35
CA ILE A 137 18.19 -9.15 2.45
C ILE A 137 19.48 -8.85 3.22
N ALA A 138 19.45 -7.87 4.13
CA ALA A 138 20.60 -7.54 4.99
C ALA A 138 21.02 -8.75 5.85
N ASN A 139 20.06 -9.42 6.49
CA ASN A 139 20.32 -10.61 7.31
C ASN A 139 20.85 -11.82 6.50
N ALA A 140 20.70 -11.83 5.17
CA ALA A 140 21.21 -12.90 4.32
C ALA A 140 22.68 -12.68 3.88
N VAL A 141 23.26 -11.51 4.19
CA VAL A 141 24.65 -11.16 3.91
C VAL A 141 25.57 -11.45 5.11
N ASP A 142 25.00 -11.65 6.31
CA ASP A 142 25.70 -12.18 7.50
C ASP A 142 26.05 -13.67 7.29
#